data_AF-A0A182UYZ0-F1
#
_entry.id   AF-A0A182UYZ0-F1
#
_cell.length_a   1.000
_cell.length_b   1.000
_cell.length_c   1.000
_cell.angle_alpha   90.00
_cell.angle_beta   90.00
_cell.angle_gamma   90.00
#
_symmetry.space_group_name_H-M   'P 1'
#
loop_
_entity.id
_entity.type
_entity.pdbx_description
1 polymer ?
#
loop_
_entity_poly.entity_id
_entity_poly.type
_entity_poly.pdbx_seq_one_letter_code
_entity_poly.pdbx_strand_id
1 'polypeptide(L)'
;MNPIVGKVFLVLCGSLLVAGAPNTCGKLNLKTDPFTCCTIPKLLDVTIVSSCFEKFPIDKDAAGKGASSMPKTECMSECILNSTGIYNRRGDVDEKKLNSVFTDSLPANSPWLNVVRKAIKECTAKANKKDKEFQKDVADQKKTTPKGTQVCNPEASFLVDCIHTTVFSDCPTNLRSTSTECNAIWNFLKNCPFSALRQ
;
A
#
# COMPACT_ATOMS: atom_id res chain seq x y z
N MET A 1 76.29 13.42 -11.07
CA MET A 1 75.66 14.72 -10.73
C MET A 1 74.44 14.92 -11.62
N ASN A 2 73.25 14.57 -11.11
CA ASN A 2 71.94 15.23 -11.27
C ASN A 2 70.83 14.26 -10.80
N PRO A 3 70.08 14.59 -9.74
CA PRO A 3 69.00 13.74 -9.25
C PRO A 3 67.69 14.03 -9.97
N ILE A 4 67.00 12.98 -10.40
CA ILE A 4 65.65 13.04 -10.96
C ILE A 4 64.67 13.14 -9.79
N VAL A 5 64.05 14.31 -9.64
CA VAL A 5 63.02 14.62 -8.65
C VAL A 5 61.75 13.83 -8.99
N GLY A 6 61.52 12.74 -8.27
CA GLY A 6 60.27 11.96 -8.32
C GLY A 6 59.13 12.76 -7.69
N LYS A 7 58.15 13.13 -8.51
CA LYS A 7 56.91 13.78 -8.05
C LYS A 7 56.05 12.76 -7.29
N VAL A 8 55.94 12.97 -5.98
CA VAL A 8 54.99 12.26 -5.11
C VAL A 8 53.58 12.72 -5.47
N PHE A 9 52.82 11.89 -6.18
CA PHE A 9 51.39 12.07 -6.35
C PHE A 9 50.68 11.61 -5.06
N LEU A 10 50.33 12.58 -4.21
CA LEU A 10 49.43 12.40 -3.08
C LEU A 10 48.02 12.12 -3.62
N VAL A 11 47.65 10.84 -3.68
CA VAL A 11 46.27 10.41 -3.92
C VAL A 11 45.47 10.71 -2.64
N LEU A 12 44.85 11.89 -2.60
CA LEU A 12 43.84 12.20 -1.58
C LEU A 12 42.62 11.30 -1.83
N CYS A 13 42.58 10.20 -1.09
CA CYS A 13 41.39 9.37 -0.93
C CYS A 13 40.40 10.15 -0.05
N GLY A 14 39.75 11.15 -0.64
CA GLY A 14 38.67 11.89 -0.02
C GLY A 14 37.43 11.01 0.02
N SER A 15 37.24 10.33 1.15
CA SER A 15 36.06 9.54 1.46
C SER A 15 34.80 10.34 1.12
N LEU A 16 34.08 9.90 0.09
CA LEU A 16 32.70 10.31 -0.14
C LEU A 16 31.93 9.93 1.12
N LEU A 17 31.64 10.93 1.95
CA LEU A 17 30.59 10.86 2.94
C LEU A 17 29.31 10.59 2.16
N VAL A 18 28.95 9.32 2.04
CA VAL A 18 27.59 8.91 1.70
C VAL A 18 26.75 9.43 2.86
N ALA A 19 26.17 10.63 2.69
CA ALA A 19 25.13 11.12 3.56
C ALA A 19 23.96 10.14 3.42
N GLY A 20 23.94 9.11 4.27
CA GLY A 20 22.76 8.29 4.47
C GLY A 20 21.62 9.22 4.86
N ALA A 21 20.56 9.25 4.05
CA ALA A 21 19.34 9.97 4.39
C ALA A 21 18.92 9.58 5.82
N PRO A 22 18.64 10.53 6.71
CA PRO A 22 18.35 10.21 8.09
C PRO A 22 17.05 9.41 8.16
N ASN A 23 17.08 8.24 8.81
CA ASN A 23 15.95 7.36 9.13
C ASN A 23 14.92 8.07 10.04
N THR A 24 14.27 9.12 9.54
CA THR A 24 13.47 10.09 10.32
C THR A 24 11.97 9.83 10.29
N CYS A 25 11.54 8.71 9.71
CA CYS A 25 10.16 8.26 9.71
C CYS A 25 9.75 7.64 11.05
N GLY A 26 10.00 8.37 12.14
CA GLY A 26 9.50 8.04 13.46
C GLY A 26 7.98 8.24 13.53
N LYS A 27 7.37 7.63 14.54
CA LYS A 27 5.91 7.68 14.77
C LYS A 27 5.40 9.12 14.84
N LEU A 28 4.51 9.48 13.93
CA LEU A 28 3.79 10.75 13.97
C LEU A 28 2.62 10.62 14.97
N ASN A 29 2.55 11.50 15.96
CA ASN A 29 1.41 11.51 16.90
C ASN A 29 0.17 12.08 16.20
N LEU A 30 -0.66 11.19 15.66
CA LEU A 30 -1.88 11.52 14.92
C LEU A 30 -3.01 11.89 15.89
N LYS A 31 -3.48 13.13 15.80
CA LYS A 31 -4.71 13.60 16.46
C LYS A 31 -5.95 13.52 15.56
N THR A 32 -5.75 13.18 14.29
CA THR A 32 -6.77 13.11 13.24
C THR A 32 -6.49 11.90 12.37
N ASP A 33 -7.55 11.23 11.92
CA ASP A 33 -7.44 10.15 10.95
C ASP A 33 -6.88 10.72 9.62
N PRO A 34 -5.72 10.24 9.13
CA PRO A 34 -5.14 10.69 7.87
C PRO A 34 -6.12 10.65 6.71
N PHE A 35 -7.01 9.65 6.63
CA PHE A 35 -7.96 9.53 5.53
C PHE A 35 -9.00 10.66 5.48
N THR A 36 -9.18 11.42 6.57
CA THR A 36 -10.04 12.62 6.58
C THR A 36 -9.36 13.85 5.98
N CYS A 37 -8.03 13.80 5.76
CA CYS A 37 -7.28 14.91 5.18
C CYS A 37 -7.47 15.06 3.67
N CYS A 38 -8.16 14.11 3.03
CA CYS A 38 -8.47 14.15 1.62
C CYS A 38 -9.90 13.70 1.36
N THR A 39 -10.62 14.43 0.50
CA THR A 39 -11.97 14.03 0.07
C THR A 39 -11.90 12.95 -1.01
N ILE A 40 -11.68 11.70 -0.60
CA ILE A 40 -11.62 10.55 -1.50
C ILE A 40 -13.04 10.03 -1.77
N PRO A 41 -13.44 9.84 -3.04
CA PRO A 41 -14.73 9.25 -3.37
C PRO A 41 -14.77 7.78 -2.95
N LYS A 42 -15.97 7.24 -2.76
CA LYS A 42 -16.15 5.81 -2.53
C LYS A 42 -15.83 5.05 -3.83
N LEU A 43 -14.68 4.38 -3.85
CA LEU A 43 -14.20 3.64 -5.03
C LEU A 43 -14.78 2.23 -5.14
N LEU A 44 -15.30 1.68 -4.05
CA LEU A 44 -15.90 0.35 -3.98
C LEU A 44 -17.36 0.46 -3.55
N ASP A 45 -18.18 -0.48 -4.03
CA ASP A 45 -19.57 -0.60 -3.63
C ASP A 45 -19.65 -0.88 -2.11
N VAL A 46 -20.34 0.01 -1.40
CA VAL A 46 -20.45 -0.06 0.07
C VAL A 46 -21.14 -1.33 0.51
N THR A 47 -22.12 -1.83 -0.24
CA THR A 47 -22.86 -3.05 0.07
C THR A 47 -21.95 -4.26 0.02
N ILE A 48 -21.10 -4.33 -1.00
CA ILE A 48 -20.11 -5.42 -1.13
C ILE A 48 -19.11 -5.35 0.03
N VAL A 49 -18.52 -4.17 0.26
CA VAL A 49 -17.55 -3.96 1.34
C VAL A 49 -18.15 -4.33 2.70
N SER A 50 -19.37 -3.88 2.99
CA SER A 50 -20.10 -4.19 4.23
C SER A 50 -20.32 -5.68 4.40
N SER A 51 -20.80 -6.37 3.36
CA SER A 51 -21.02 -7.84 3.42
C SER A 51 -19.74 -8.62 3.70
N CYS A 52 -18.62 -8.19 3.10
CA CYS A 52 -17.31 -8.81 3.31
C CYS A 52 -16.74 -8.51 4.70
N PHE A 53 -16.99 -7.31 5.24
CA PHE A 53 -16.63 -6.96 6.61
C PHE A 53 -17.44 -7.75 7.63
N GLU A 54 -18.74 -7.95 7.41
CA GLU A 54 -19.59 -8.78 8.29
C GLU A 54 -19.13 -10.24 8.29
N LYS A 55 -18.73 -10.75 7.12
CA LYS A 55 -18.20 -12.11 6.99
C LYS A 55 -16.80 -12.28 7.59
N PHE A 56 -15.97 -11.24 7.51
CA PHE A 56 -14.58 -11.22 7.97
C PHE A 56 -14.30 -10.00 8.85
N PRO A 57 -14.87 -9.96 10.08
CA PRO A 57 -14.77 -8.79 10.94
C PRO A 57 -13.33 -8.53 11.37
N ILE A 58 -12.85 -7.30 11.20
CA ILE A 58 -11.52 -6.90 11.63
C ILE A 58 -11.49 -6.80 13.15
N ASP A 59 -10.67 -7.65 13.77
CA ASP A 59 -10.42 -7.60 15.20
C ASP A 59 -9.38 -6.52 15.50
N LYS A 60 -9.83 -5.40 16.06
CA LYS A 60 -8.97 -4.24 16.36
C LYS A 60 -7.93 -4.53 17.44
N ASP A 61 -8.15 -5.55 18.27
CA ASP A 61 -7.25 -5.93 19.36
C ASP A 61 -6.19 -6.96 18.92
N ALA A 62 -6.32 -7.48 17.70
CA ALA A 62 -5.42 -8.50 17.16
C ALA A 62 -4.13 -7.94 16.52
N ALA A 63 -4.05 -6.62 16.32
CA ALA A 63 -2.88 -5.92 15.78
C ALA A 63 -1.62 -6.06 16.68
N GLY A 64 -1.80 -6.40 17.96
CA GLY A 64 -0.71 -6.63 18.93
C GLY A 64 -0.27 -8.09 19.10
N LYS A 65 -0.90 -9.06 18.42
CA LYS A 65 -0.70 -10.50 18.71
C LYS A 65 0.18 -11.26 17.71
N GLY A 66 0.96 -10.56 16.89
CA GLY A 66 1.87 -11.17 15.92
C GLY A 66 1.16 -11.84 14.73
N ALA A 67 1.96 -12.40 13.83
CA ALA A 67 1.58 -12.89 12.50
C ALA A 67 0.41 -13.89 12.42
N SER A 68 -0.08 -14.40 13.55
CA SER A 68 -1.22 -15.31 13.65
C SER A 68 -2.60 -14.64 13.58
N SER A 69 -2.69 -13.29 13.54
CA SER A 69 -3.96 -12.55 13.34
C SER A 69 -4.21 -12.03 11.92
N MET A 70 -3.25 -12.19 11.00
CA MET A 70 -3.34 -11.78 9.59
C MET A 70 -4.47 -12.39 8.72
N PRO A 71 -5.10 -13.55 9.03
CA PRO A 71 -6.08 -14.17 8.11
C PRO A 71 -7.31 -13.30 7.81
N LYS A 72 -7.68 -12.35 8.68
CA LYS A 72 -8.98 -11.67 8.57
C LYS A 72 -9.00 -10.57 7.50
N THR A 73 -7.95 -9.78 7.37
CA THR A 73 -7.88 -8.68 6.39
C THR A 73 -7.62 -9.19 4.98
N GLU A 74 -6.83 -10.26 4.84
CA GLU A 74 -6.62 -10.99 3.57
C GLU A 74 -7.94 -11.56 3.06
N CYS A 75 -8.67 -12.30 3.90
CA CYS A 75 -9.95 -12.87 3.51
C CYS A 75 -11.05 -11.83 3.25
N MET A 76 -11.07 -10.72 4.00
CA MET A 76 -11.97 -9.60 3.71
C MET A 76 -11.68 -9.01 2.31
N SER A 77 -10.41 -8.78 1.99
CA SER A 77 -10.02 -8.20 0.71
C SER A 77 -10.28 -9.17 -0.45
N GLU A 78 -9.97 -10.45 -0.26
CA GLU A 78 -10.27 -11.49 -1.25
C GLU A 78 -11.78 -11.64 -1.47
N CYS A 79 -12.61 -11.53 -0.42
CA CYS A 79 -14.06 -11.48 -0.55
C CYS A 79 -14.51 -10.33 -1.46
N ILE A 80 -13.93 -9.13 -1.30
CA ILE A 80 -14.24 -7.98 -2.14
C ILE A 80 -13.83 -8.26 -3.59
N LEU A 81 -12.62 -8.77 -3.83
CA LEU A 81 -12.13 -9.05 -5.18
C LEU A 81 -12.94 -10.15 -5.88
N ASN A 82 -13.34 -11.19 -5.16
CA ASN A 82 -14.22 -12.24 -5.68
C ASN A 82 -15.62 -11.72 -5.98
N SER A 83 -16.22 -10.94 -5.06
CA SER A 83 -17.60 -10.44 -5.20
C SER A 83 -17.75 -9.42 -6.34
N THR A 84 -16.67 -8.73 -6.69
CA THR A 84 -16.61 -7.77 -7.80
C THR A 84 -16.18 -8.41 -9.13
N GLY A 85 -15.74 -9.68 -9.11
CA GLY A 85 -15.19 -10.37 -10.26
C GLY A 85 -13.81 -9.88 -10.70
N ILE A 86 -13.11 -9.13 -9.83
CA ILE A 86 -11.71 -8.78 -10.03
C ILE A 86 -10.84 -10.02 -9.97
N TYR A 87 -11.11 -10.91 -9.01
CA TYR A 87 -10.56 -12.26 -9.07
C TYR A 87 -11.41 -13.10 -10.00
N ASN A 88 -10.76 -13.64 -11.03
CA ASN A 88 -11.40 -14.53 -11.97
C ASN A 88 -11.58 -15.93 -11.33
N ARG A 89 -12.22 -16.87 -12.05
CA ARG A 89 -12.47 -18.24 -11.55
C ARG A 89 -11.21 -19.06 -11.23
N ARG A 90 -10.03 -18.62 -11.69
CA ARG A 90 -8.73 -19.23 -11.44
C ARG A 90 -8.00 -18.56 -10.26
N GLY A 91 -8.52 -17.46 -9.75
CA GLY A 91 -7.89 -16.66 -8.69
C GLY A 91 -6.90 -15.62 -9.22
N ASP A 92 -6.82 -15.38 -10.54
CA ASP A 92 -5.98 -14.32 -11.09
C ASP A 92 -6.72 -12.98 -11.14
N VAL A 93 -5.98 -11.88 -11.05
CA VAL A 93 -6.49 -10.51 -11.22
C VAL A 93 -6.91 -10.27 -12.67
N ASP A 94 -8.19 -9.98 -12.89
CA ASP A 94 -8.69 -9.38 -14.11
C ASP A 94 -8.48 -7.85 -14.05
N GLU A 95 -7.41 -7.38 -14.69
CA GLU A 95 -7.06 -5.95 -14.71
C GLU A 95 -8.14 -5.06 -15.31
N LYS A 96 -8.94 -5.56 -16.26
CA LYS A 96 -10.04 -4.78 -16.84
C LYS A 96 -11.14 -4.60 -15.81
N LYS A 97 -11.50 -5.67 -15.10
CA LYS A 97 -12.47 -5.61 -14.00
C LYS A 97 -11.97 -4.73 -12.88
N LEU A 98 -10.72 -4.87 -12.46
CA LEU A 98 -10.09 -4.00 -11.46
C LEU A 98 -10.21 -2.52 -11.84
N ASN A 99 -9.93 -2.18 -13.09
CA ASN A 99 -10.04 -0.79 -13.55
C ASN A 99 -11.50 -0.30 -13.55
N SER A 100 -12.43 -1.08 -14.10
CA SER A 100 -13.85 -0.70 -14.12
C SER A 100 -14.44 -0.54 -12.72
N VAL A 101 -14.20 -1.50 -11.82
CA VAL A 101 -14.76 -1.48 -10.45
C VAL A 101 -14.37 -0.23 -9.68
N PHE A 102 -13.12 0.21 -9.81
CA PHE A 102 -12.62 1.39 -9.11
C PHE A 102 -12.89 2.73 -9.83
N THR A 103 -13.33 2.71 -11.09
CA THR A 103 -13.49 3.95 -11.89
C THR A 103 -14.90 4.21 -12.39
N ASP A 104 -15.77 3.21 -12.50
CA ASP A 104 -17.12 3.35 -13.07
C ASP A 104 -18.03 4.25 -12.23
N SER A 105 -17.79 4.36 -10.92
CA SER A 105 -18.52 5.27 -10.02
C SER A 105 -18.06 6.74 -10.13
N LEU A 106 -16.96 7.00 -10.84
CA LEU A 106 -16.40 8.33 -10.98
C LEU A 106 -16.99 9.05 -12.21
N PRO A 107 -17.39 10.32 -12.08
CA PRO A 107 -17.74 11.14 -13.23
C PRO A 107 -16.59 11.20 -14.26
N ALA A 108 -16.92 11.31 -15.54
CA ALA A 108 -15.92 11.35 -16.62
C ALA A 108 -14.90 12.50 -16.46
N ASN A 109 -15.31 13.62 -15.87
CA ASN A 109 -14.46 14.78 -15.57
C ASN A 109 -13.89 14.77 -14.14
N SER A 110 -13.98 13.64 -13.43
CA SER A 110 -13.49 13.53 -12.06
C SER A 110 -11.97 13.71 -12.00
N PRO A 111 -11.45 14.55 -11.08
CA PRO A 111 -10.01 14.68 -10.86
C PRO A 111 -9.37 13.36 -10.36
N TRP A 112 -10.18 12.43 -9.85
CA TRP A 112 -9.75 11.14 -9.34
C TRP A 112 -9.48 10.10 -10.41
N LEU A 113 -10.02 10.27 -11.62
CA LEU A 113 -10.00 9.22 -12.64
C LEU A 113 -8.56 8.83 -13.02
N ASN A 114 -7.70 9.82 -13.24
CA ASN A 114 -6.29 9.56 -13.57
C ASN A 114 -5.49 9.07 -12.36
N VAL A 115 -5.80 9.57 -11.16
CA VAL A 115 -5.16 9.15 -9.90
C VAL A 115 -5.42 7.66 -9.66
N VAL A 116 -6.68 7.24 -9.75
CA VAL A 116 -7.09 5.85 -9.53
C VAL A 116 -6.50 4.92 -10.58
N ARG A 117 -6.53 5.29 -11.87
CA ARG A 117 -5.90 4.47 -12.94
C ARG A 117 -4.39 4.32 -12.76
N LYS A 118 -3.70 5.38 -12.36
CA LYS A 118 -2.27 5.34 -12.04
C LYS A 118 -2.03 4.40 -10.87
N ALA A 119 -2.80 4.52 -9.80
CA ALA A 119 -2.70 3.66 -8.62
C ALA A 119 -2.90 2.18 -8.97
N ILE A 120 -3.94 1.85 -9.74
CA ILE A 120 -4.19 0.47 -10.22
C ILE A 120 -2.97 -0.07 -10.97
N LYS A 121 -2.47 0.67 -11.98
CA LYS A 121 -1.33 0.24 -12.80
C LYS A 121 -0.06 0.02 -11.97
N GLU A 122 0.20 0.92 -11.02
CA GLU A 122 1.36 0.80 -10.14
C GLU A 122 1.23 -0.40 -9.21
N CYS A 123 0.05 -0.59 -8.61
CA CYS A 123 -0.19 -1.64 -7.64
C CYS A 123 -0.26 -3.04 -8.25
N THR A 124 -0.85 -3.22 -9.44
CA THR A 124 -0.78 -4.49 -10.17
C THR A 124 0.65 -4.82 -10.56
N ALA A 125 1.43 -3.84 -11.04
CA ALA A 125 2.84 -4.05 -11.35
C ALA A 125 3.66 -4.44 -10.10
N LYS A 126 3.34 -3.90 -8.93
CA LYS A 126 3.97 -4.31 -7.67
C LYS A 126 3.52 -5.71 -7.21
N ALA A 127 2.23 -6.03 -7.34
CA ALA A 127 1.69 -7.34 -7.01
C ALA A 127 2.31 -8.44 -7.87
N ASN A 128 2.41 -8.22 -9.19
CA ASN A 128 3.05 -9.15 -10.12
C ASN A 128 4.51 -9.45 -9.77
N LYS A 129 5.25 -8.47 -9.23
CA LYS A 129 6.63 -8.68 -8.74
C LYS A 129 6.70 -9.54 -7.48
N LYS A 130 5.61 -9.58 -6.71
CA LYS A 130 5.46 -10.33 -5.45
C LYS A 130 4.68 -11.64 -5.63
N ASP A 131 4.21 -11.99 -6.83
CA ASP A 131 3.38 -13.18 -7.06
C ASP A 131 3.97 -14.45 -6.41
N LYS A 132 5.26 -14.73 -6.63
CA LYS A 132 5.93 -15.89 -6.02
C LYS A 132 5.95 -15.86 -4.48
N GLU A 133 6.03 -14.67 -3.88
CA GLU A 133 5.97 -14.45 -2.43
C GLU A 133 4.56 -14.80 -1.93
N PHE A 134 3.52 -14.27 -2.58
CA PHE A 134 2.12 -14.56 -2.23
C PHE A 134 1.78 -16.05 -2.35
N GLN A 135 2.21 -16.71 -3.44
CA GLN A 135 1.99 -18.16 -3.61
C GLN A 135 2.67 -18.98 -2.52
N LYS A 136 3.88 -18.57 -2.12
CA LYS A 136 4.60 -19.20 -1.00
C LYS A 136 3.86 -18.99 0.31
N ASP A 137 3.39 -17.76 0.58
CA ASP A 137 2.66 -17.44 1.80
C ASP A 137 1.37 -18.27 1.90
N VAL A 138 0.59 -18.38 0.83
CA VAL A 138 -0.60 -19.25 0.77
C VAL A 138 -0.22 -20.71 1.06
N ALA A 139 0.87 -21.22 0.47
CA ALA A 139 1.31 -22.59 0.68
C ALA A 139 1.76 -22.83 2.12
N ASP A 140 2.43 -21.86 2.76
CA ASP A 140 2.90 -21.96 4.14
C ASP A 140 1.73 -21.79 5.13
N GLN A 141 0.79 -20.88 4.86
CA GLN A 141 -0.47 -20.75 5.63
C GLN A 141 -1.28 -22.06 5.61
N LYS A 142 -1.38 -22.75 4.46
CA LYS A 142 -2.07 -24.05 4.36
C LYS A 142 -1.45 -25.15 5.24
N LYS A 143 -0.15 -25.07 5.54
CA LYS A 143 0.53 -26.07 6.39
C LYS A 143 0.31 -25.80 7.88
N THR A 144 0.22 -24.54 8.27
CA THR A 144 0.18 -24.11 9.67
C THR A 144 -1.24 -23.87 10.18
N THR A 145 -2.19 -23.60 9.28
CA THR A 145 -3.57 -23.29 9.63
C THR A 145 -4.37 -24.58 9.89
N PRO A 146 -5.16 -24.67 10.98
CA PRO A 146 -6.01 -25.83 11.26
C PRO A 146 -6.94 -26.19 10.11
N LYS A 147 -7.14 -27.49 9.87
CA LYS A 147 -8.06 -28.00 8.85
C LYS A 147 -9.46 -27.43 9.07
N GLY A 148 -10.08 -26.93 8.00
CA GLY A 148 -11.41 -26.31 8.02
C GLY A 148 -11.39 -24.79 8.20
N THR A 149 -10.23 -24.20 8.52
CA THR A 149 -10.06 -22.74 8.51
C THR A 149 -9.80 -22.25 7.09
N GLN A 150 -10.41 -21.14 6.70
CA GLN A 150 -10.17 -20.50 5.40
C GLN A 150 -8.77 -19.89 5.35
N VAL A 151 -8.03 -20.20 4.29
CA VAL A 151 -6.76 -19.56 3.90
C VAL A 151 -7.05 -18.68 2.69
N CYS A 152 -6.58 -17.44 2.72
CA CYS A 152 -6.81 -16.45 1.67
C CYS A 152 -5.47 -15.99 1.09
N ASN A 153 -5.52 -15.43 -0.12
CA ASN A 153 -4.37 -14.93 -0.84
C ASN A 153 -3.98 -13.53 -0.33
N PRO A 154 -2.76 -13.35 0.21
CA PRO A 154 -2.27 -12.03 0.66
C PRO A 154 -2.19 -10.99 -0.46
N GLU A 155 -2.14 -11.41 -1.72
CA GLU A 155 -2.21 -10.51 -2.87
C GLU A 155 -3.46 -9.60 -2.80
N ALA A 156 -4.59 -10.11 -2.32
CA ALA A 156 -5.83 -9.36 -2.27
C ALA A 156 -5.74 -8.16 -1.32
N SER A 157 -5.23 -8.36 -0.10
CA SER A 157 -5.03 -7.27 0.86
C SER A 157 -3.95 -6.30 0.39
N PHE A 158 -2.87 -6.81 -0.22
CA PHE A 158 -1.82 -6.00 -0.80
C PHE A 158 -2.37 -5.06 -1.89
N LEU A 159 -3.18 -5.57 -2.82
CA LEU A 159 -3.74 -4.77 -3.91
C LEU A 159 -4.66 -3.67 -3.38
N VAL A 160 -5.60 -4.02 -2.49
CA VAL A 160 -6.54 -3.04 -1.92
C VAL A 160 -5.80 -1.97 -1.11
N ASP A 161 -4.84 -2.36 -0.25
CA ASP A 161 -4.08 -1.40 0.54
C ASP A 161 -3.19 -0.51 -0.35
N CYS A 162 -2.50 -1.09 -1.33
CA CYS A 162 -1.67 -0.34 -2.27
C CYS A 162 -2.50 0.70 -3.03
N ILE A 163 -3.66 0.32 -3.55
CA ILE A 163 -4.50 1.24 -4.32
C ILE A 163 -5.00 2.37 -3.41
N HIS A 164 -5.56 2.07 -2.24
CA HIS A 164 -6.07 3.10 -1.32
C HIS A 164 -4.96 4.05 -0.84
N THR A 165 -3.80 3.53 -0.48
CA THR A 165 -2.67 4.36 -0.02
C THR A 165 -2.07 5.20 -1.14
N THR A 166 -2.01 4.68 -2.37
CA THR A 166 -1.54 5.43 -3.54
C THR A 166 -2.52 6.53 -3.92
N VAL A 167 -3.82 6.22 -3.97
CA VAL A 167 -4.89 7.22 -4.20
C VAL A 167 -4.83 8.33 -3.16
N PHE A 168 -4.66 8.00 -1.88
CA PHE A 168 -4.52 9.00 -0.83
C PHE A 168 -3.27 9.87 -1.02
N SER A 169 -2.11 9.24 -1.30
CA SER A 169 -0.85 9.96 -1.46
C SER A 169 -0.87 10.94 -2.64
N ASP A 170 -1.56 10.53 -3.72
CA ASP A 170 -1.77 11.31 -4.93
C ASP A 170 -3.03 12.20 -4.87
N CYS A 171 -3.58 12.44 -3.67
CA CYS A 171 -4.75 13.29 -3.47
C CYS A 171 -4.59 14.64 -4.20
N PRO A 172 -5.52 15.04 -5.09
CA PRO A 172 -5.46 16.32 -5.78
C PRO A 172 -5.40 17.49 -4.80
N THR A 173 -4.52 18.46 -5.05
CA THR A 173 -4.24 19.57 -4.11
C THR A 173 -5.49 20.35 -3.70
N ASN A 174 -6.43 20.54 -4.63
CA ASN A 174 -7.70 21.24 -4.38
C ASN A 174 -8.69 20.43 -3.52
N LEU A 175 -8.41 19.17 -3.22
CA LEU A 175 -9.23 18.27 -2.40
C LEU A 175 -8.56 17.91 -1.07
N ARG A 176 -7.36 18.45 -0.83
CA ARG A 176 -6.65 18.30 0.45
C ARG A 176 -7.21 19.30 1.45
N SER A 177 -7.45 18.81 2.68
CA SER A 177 -7.64 19.69 3.82
C SER A 177 -6.34 20.44 4.11
N THR A 178 -6.47 21.73 4.40
CA THR A 178 -5.37 22.63 4.78
C THR A 178 -5.28 22.87 6.28
N SER A 179 -5.95 22.04 7.10
CA SER A 179 -5.81 22.13 8.56
C SER A 179 -4.36 21.88 8.99
N THR A 180 -3.98 22.38 10.16
CA THR A 180 -2.63 22.21 10.71
C THR A 180 -2.25 20.74 10.81
N GLU A 181 -3.17 19.89 11.25
CA GLU A 181 -2.98 18.45 11.40
C GLU A 181 -2.76 17.77 10.05
N CYS A 182 -3.57 18.11 9.05
CA CYS A 182 -3.45 17.54 7.71
C CYS A 182 -2.17 18.01 7.00
N ASN A 183 -1.76 19.27 7.18
CA ASN A 183 -0.50 19.76 6.65
C ASN A 183 0.70 19.02 7.26
N ALA A 184 0.66 18.69 8.56
CA ALA A 184 1.70 17.88 9.19
C ALA A 184 1.79 16.48 8.56
N ILE A 185 0.64 15.84 8.32
CA ILE A 185 0.56 14.54 7.65
C ILE A 185 1.10 14.62 6.21
N TRP A 186 0.68 15.61 5.42
CA TRP A 186 1.18 15.79 4.06
C TRP A 186 2.68 16.04 4.02
N ASN A 187 3.22 16.80 4.96
CA ASN A 187 4.65 17.05 5.05
C ASN A 187 5.43 15.80 5.46
N PHE A 188 4.90 14.99 6.37
CA PHE A 188 5.48 13.70 6.74
C PHE A 188 5.54 12.76 5.53
N LEU A 189 4.44 12.64 4.78
CA LEU A 189 4.34 11.76 3.61
C LEU A 189 5.21 12.18 2.42
N LYS A 190 5.79 13.38 2.42
CA LYS A 190 6.80 13.76 1.41
C LYS A 190 8.07 12.92 1.50
N ASN A 191 8.43 12.48 2.71
CA ASN A 191 9.69 11.79 2.99
C ASN A 191 9.48 10.38 3.57
N CYS A 192 8.25 10.04 3.97
CA CYS A 192 7.94 8.81 4.68
C CYS A 192 6.80 8.03 4.02
N PRO A 193 6.84 6.69 4.04
CA PRO A 193 5.78 5.87 3.47
C PRO A 193 4.50 5.99 4.31
N PHE A 194 3.34 5.80 3.67
CA PHE A 194 2.04 5.79 4.36
C PHE A 194 2.00 4.76 5.51
N SER A 195 2.70 3.63 5.37
CA SER A 195 2.80 2.61 6.42
C SER A 195 3.39 3.14 7.73
N ALA A 196 4.20 4.20 7.70
CA ALA A 196 4.76 4.83 8.90
C ALA A 196 3.73 5.65 9.70
N LEU A 197 2.59 6.02 9.10
CA LEU A 197 1.47 6.64 9.82
C LEU A 197 0.69 5.63 10.69
N ARG A 198 0.87 4.33 10.44
CA ARG A 198 0.18 3.24 11.16
C ARG A 198 0.99 2.66 12.32
N GLN A 199 2.24 3.10 12.52
CA GLN A 199 3.13 2.65 13.60
C GLN A 199 2.78 3.32 14.93
#